data_AF-A0A671EB14-F1
#
_entry.id   AF-A0A671EB14-F1
#
_cell.length_a   1.000
_cell.length_b   1.000
_cell.length_c   1.000
_cell.angle_alpha   90.00
_cell.angle_beta   90.00
_cell.angle_gamma   90.00
#
_symmetry.space_group_name_H-M   'P 1'
#
loop_
_entity.id
_entity.type
_entity.pdbx_description
1 polymer ?
#
loop_
_entity_poly.entity_id
_entity_poly.type
_entity_poly.pdbx_seq_one_letter_code
_entity_poly.pdbx_strand_id
1 'polypeptide(L)' 'MAFKDTGKTPVEAEVAIHRIRITLTSHNVKSLEKVYVDLIRGAKEKNLKLIGPVWMPNKTLRITTRKTPCGEGS' A
#
# COMPACT_ATOMS: atom_id res chain seq x y z
N MET A 1 -49.03 31.77 -15.89
CA MET A 1 -47.57 31.57 -15.75
C MET A 1 -47.38 30.64 -14.55
N ALA A 2 -47.16 29.33 -14.76
CA ALA A 2 -45.83 28.69 -14.89
C ALA A 2 -45.08 28.71 -13.53
N PHE A 3 -44.60 27.62 -12.91
CA PHE A 3 -44.27 26.26 -13.34
C PHE A 3 -44.24 25.38 -12.07
N LYS A 4 -44.50 24.06 -12.19
CA LYS A 4 -44.23 23.05 -11.15
C LYS A 4 -42.71 22.84 -11.00
N ASP A 5 -42.30 22.08 -9.98
CA ASP A 5 -41.18 21.10 -9.95
C ASP A 5 -40.49 21.15 -8.57
N THR A 6 -40.88 20.29 -7.61
CA THR A 6 -40.39 18.91 -7.39
C THR A 6 -38.87 18.76 -7.31
N GLY A 7 -38.40 18.29 -6.16
CA GLY A 7 -37.14 17.56 -6.05
C GLY A 7 -35.93 18.41 -5.68
N LYS A 8 -35.76 18.69 -4.38
CA LYS A 8 -34.41 18.81 -3.83
C LYS A 8 -33.85 17.39 -3.75
N THR A 9 -33.32 16.92 -4.86
CA THR A 9 -32.40 15.78 -4.89
C THR A 9 -31.27 16.08 -3.91
N PRO A 10 -30.89 15.14 -3.02
CA PRO A 10 -29.64 15.29 -2.30
C PRO A 10 -28.56 15.30 -3.38
N VAL A 11 -27.79 16.38 -3.39
CA VAL A 11 -26.61 16.55 -4.23
C VAL A 11 -25.82 15.26 -4.12
N GLU A 12 -25.79 14.47 -5.19
CA GLU A 12 -24.96 13.28 -5.25
C GLU A 12 -23.57 13.75 -4.85
N ALA A 13 -23.10 13.28 -3.69
CA ALA A 13 -21.76 13.58 -3.24
C ALA A 13 -20.85 13.08 -4.35
N GLU A 14 -20.29 14.00 -5.13
CA GLU A 14 -19.28 13.71 -6.13
C GLU A 14 -18.25 12.82 -5.41
N VAL A 15 -18.26 11.53 -5.74
CA VAL A 15 -17.55 10.52 -4.96
C VAL A 15 -16.08 10.86 -5.08
N ALA A 16 -15.53 11.49 -4.04
CA ALA A 16 -14.15 11.95 -4.03
C ALA A 16 -13.24 10.76 -4.36
N ILE A 17 -12.58 10.81 -5.52
CA ILE A 17 -11.74 9.72 -5.99
C ILE A 17 -10.46 9.72 -5.13
N HIS A 18 -10.45 8.91 -4.07
CA HIS A 18 -9.28 8.75 -3.23
C HIS A 18 -8.23 7.87 -3.92
N ARG A 19 -7.10 8.49 -4.27
CA ARG A 19 -5.92 7.78 -4.80
C ARG A 19 -5.02 7.38 -3.63
N ILE A 20 -5.02 6.08 -3.29
CA ILE A 20 -4.24 5.54 -2.17
C ILE A 20 -2.97 4.88 -2.71
N ARG A 21 -1.83 5.12 -2.05
CA ARG A 21 -0.58 4.36 -2.25
C ARG A 21 -0.37 3.45 -1.05
N ILE A 22 -0.25 2.15 -1.30
CA ILE A 22 0.02 1.15 -0.27
C ILE A 22 1.50 0.77 -0.36
N THR A 23 2.24 0.93 0.74
CA THR A 23 3.63 0.50 0.83
C THR A 23 3.70 -0.75 1.71
N LEU A 24 4.13 -1.87 1.13
CA LEU A 24 4.35 -3.12 1.85
C LEU A 24 5.84 -3.24 2.22
N THR A 25 6.14 -3.42 3.50
CA THR A 25 7.50 -3.62 3.99
C THR A 25 7.57 -4.87 4.85
N SER A 26 8.48 -5.78 4.54
CA SER A 26 8.76 -6.97 5.37
C SER A 26 10.20 -7.42 5.14
N HIS A 27 10.73 -8.17 6.10
CA HIS A 27 12.02 -8.86 5.96
C HIS A 27 11.90 -10.19 5.20
N ASN A 28 10.70 -10.79 5.16
CA ASN A 28 10.47 -12.08 4.52
C ASN A 28 9.77 -11.92 3.16
N VAL A 29 10.51 -12.24 2.10
CA VAL A 29 10.08 -12.11 0.70
C VAL A 29 8.86 -12.99 0.39
N LYS A 30 8.86 -14.25 0.84
CA LYS A 30 7.78 -15.20 0.52
C LYS A 30 6.42 -14.76 1.10
N SER A 31 6.42 -14.26 2.33
CA SER A 31 5.20 -13.72 2.93
C SER A 31 4.73 -12.45 2.23
N LEU A 32 5.65 -11.58 1.81
CA LEU A 32 5.33 -10.33 1.14
C LEU A 32 4.72 -10.58 -0.24
N GLU A 33 5.28 -11.52 -1.00
CA GLU A 33 4.74 -11.95 -2.30
C GLU A 33 3.33 -12.52 -2.17
N LYS A 34 3.09 -13.40 -1.19
CA LYS A 34 1.76 -13.98 -0.95
C LYS A 34 0.71 -12.89 -0.70
N VAL A 35 0.99 -11.97 0.23
CA VAL A 35 0.09 -10.86 0.58
C VAL A 35 -0.16 -9.94 -0.61
N TYR A 36 0.88 -9.65 -1.39
CA TYR A 36 0.77 -8.84 -2.60
C TYR A 36 -0.14 -9.47 -3.66
N VAL A 37 -0.01 -10.79 -3.90
CA VAL A 37 -0.85 -11.52 -4.86
C VAL A 37 -2.32 -11.49 -4.43
N ASP A 38 -2.60 -11.72 -3.15
CA ASP A 38 -3.95 -11.68 -2.60
C ASP A 38 -4.58 -10.28 -2.71
N LEU A 39 -3.80 -9.22 -2.46
CA LEU A 39 -4.25 -7.83 -2.62
C LEU A 39 -4.60 -7.48 -4.07
N ILE A 40 -3.77 -7.91 -5.03
CA ILE A 40 -4.07 -7.69 -6.45
C ILE A 40 -5.33 -8.44 -6.86
N ARG A 41 -5.48 -9.69 -6.43
CA ARG A 41 -6.67 -10.48 -6.71
C ARG A 41 -7.93 -9.79 -6.17
N GLY A 42 -7.92 -9.40 -4.89
CA GLY A 42 -9.07 -8.72 -4.28
C GLY A 42 -9.37 -7.35 -4.89
N ALA A 43 -8.35 -6.62 -5.37
CA ALA A 43 -8.55 -5.35 -6.07
C ALA A 43 -9.18 -5.55 -7.47
N LYS A 44 -8.76 -6.59 -8.20
CA LYS A 44 -9.34 -6.95 -9.49
C LYS A 44 -10.78 -7.42 -9.36
N GLU A 45 -11.10 -8.24 -8.36
CA GLU A 45 -12.49 -8.67 -8.06
C GLU A 45 -13.42 -7.47 -7.79
N LYS A 46 -12.90 -6.41 -7.14
CA LYS A 46 -13.64 -5.17 -6.87
C LYS A 46 -13.58 -4.15 -8.00
N ASN A 47 -13.01 -4.50 -9.17
CA ASN A 47 -12.88 -3.63 -10.33
C ASN A 47 -12.16 -2.30 -10.06
N LEU A 48 -11.20 -2.28 -9.14
CA LEU A 48 -10.39 -1.10 -8.83
C LEU A 48 -9.25 -0.96 -9.86
N LYS A 49 -8.98 0.28 -10.29
CA LYS A 49 -7.82 0.59 -11.14
C LYS A 49 -6.55 0.53 -10.28
N LEU A 50 -5.65 -0.41 -10.59
CA LEU A 50 -4.37 -0.57 -9.88
C LEU A 50 -3.19 -0.20 -10.77
N ILE A 51 -2.16 0.39 -10.17
CA ILE A 51 -0.81 0.44 -10.72
C ILE A 51 -0.03 -0.67 -10.05
N GLY A 52 0.63 -1.52 -10.83
CA GLY A 52 1.41 -2.66 -10.31
C GLY A 52 2.42 -2.26 -9.24
N PRO A 53 3.00 -3.25 -8.52
CA PRO A 53 3.95 -2.98 -7.46
C PRO A 53 5.18 -2.33 -8.07
N VAL A 54 5.70 -1.31 -7.39
CA VAL A 54 7.02 -0.78 -7.68
C VAL A 54 7.96 -1.38 -6.64
N TRP A 55 8.90 -2.20 -7.12
CA TRP A 55 9.87 -2.85 -6.25
C TRP A 55 10.90 -1.85 -5.76
N MET A 56 11.01 -1.72 -4.43
CA MET A 56 12.08 -0.96 -3.80
C MET A 56 13.31 -1.87 -3.64
N PRO A 57 14.55 -1.34 -3.78
CA PRO A 57 15.75 -2.12 -3.51
C PRO A 57 15.77 -2.68 -2.08
N ASN A 58 16.22 -3.92 -1.93
CA ASN A 58 16.38 -4.55 -0.62
C ASN A 58 17.50 -3.85 0.16
N LYS A 59 17.18 -3.43 1.39
CA LYS A 59 18.15 -2.77 2.28
C LYS A 59 18.86 -3.83 3.13
N THR A 60 20.17 -3.96 2.96
CA THR A 60 21.02 -4.78 3.83
C THR A 60 21.56 -3.92 4.97
N LEU A 61 21.00 -4.10 6.17
CA LEU A 61 21.49 -3.41 7.37
C LEU A 61 22.64 -4.19 7.99
N ARG A 62 23.81 -3.55 8.11
CA ARG A 62 24.99 -4.14 8.73
C ARG A 62 25.34 -3.39 10.00
N ILE A 63 25.31 -4.08 11.14
CA ILE A 63 25.82 -3.58 12.42
C ILE A 63 27.23 -4.16 12.59
N THR A 64 28.24 -3.31 12.61
CA THR A 64 29.63 -3.72 12.86
C THR A 64 29.96 -3.51 14.33
N THR A 65 30.09 -4.60 15.07
CA THR A 65 30.56 -4.58 16.46
C THR A 65 31.95 -5.22 16.55
N ARG A 66 32.69 -4.87 17.60
CA ARG A 66 33.85 -5.67 18.01
C ARG A 66 33.33 -7.05 18.44
N LYS A 67 34.06 -8.12 18.11
CA LYS A 67 33.73 -9.49 18.56
C LYS A 67 33.90 -9.62 20.07
N THR A 68 34.96 -9.05 20.61
CA THR A 68 35.32 -9.10 22.03
C THR A 68 34.87 -7.83 22.78
N PRO A 69 34.41 -7.96 24.04
CA PRO A 69 34.01 -6.81 24.86
C PRO A 69 35.21 -6.03 25.40
N CYS A 70 36.34 -6.71 25.68
CA CYS A 70 37.60 -6.12 26.11
C CYS A 70 38.62 -6.17 24.97
N GLY A 71 39.36 -5.07 24.77
CA GLY A 71 40.10 -4.82 23.54
C GLY A 71 41.40 -5.61 23.32
N GLU A 72 41.57 -6.74 24.00
CA GLU A 72 42.84 -7.49 24.17
C GLU A 72 43.24 -8.38 22.98
N GLY A 73 42.61 -8.23 21.81
CA GLY A 73 43.09 -8.87 20.57
C GLY A 73 42.86 -10.38 20.48
N SER A 74 41.63 -10.85 20.73
CA SER A 74 41.12 -12.17 20.30
C SER A 74 39.85 -12.05 19.47
#